data_AF-A0A7W6GZX7-F1
#
_entry.id   AF-A0A7W6GZX7-F1
#
_cell.length_a   1.000
_cell.length_b   1.000
_cell.length_c   1.000
_cell.angle_alpha   90.00
_cell.angle_beta   90.00
_cell.angle_gamma   90.00
#
_symmetry.space_group_name_H-M   'P 1'
#
loop_
_entity.id
_entity.type
_entity.pdbx_description
1 polymer ?
#
loop_
_entity_poly.entity_id
_entity_poly.type
_entity_poly.pdbx_seq_one_letter_code
_entity_poly.pdbx_strand_id
1 'polypeptide(L)'
;MTMRLKYIDELSGGRKRFRRRWAKDVAEVRGETFFQEPLKALTDANLVAEHTALLKEFDAAVAAHRHTFEECEQASPRVLWHEAQKEAEKLLEGS
;
A
#
# COMPACT_ATOMS: atom_id res chain seq x y z
N MET A 1 -5.94 3.71 -31.91
CA MET A 1 -5.89 2.74 -30.79
C MET A 1 -6.57 3.40 -29.60
N THR A 2 -7.75 2.93 -29.20
CA THR A 2 -8.47 3.48 -28.04
C THR A 2 -7.91 2.78 -26.78
N MET A 3 -7.15 3.51 -25.97
CA MET A 3 -6.52 2.93 -24.78
C MET A 3 -7.57 2.76 -23.68
N ARG A 4 -7.97 1.51 -23.40
CA ARG A 4 -8.92 1.22 -22.33
C ARG A 4 -8.16 1.15 -20.99
N LEU A 5 -8.33 2.17 -20.17
CA LEU A 5 -7.72 2.22 -18.85
C LEU A 5 -8.42 1.24 -17.90
N LYS A 6 -7.64 0.36 -17.27
CA LYS A 6 -8.14 -0.65 -16.34
C LYS A 6 -8.45 -0.03 -14.98
N TYR A 7 -9.35 -0.65 -14.24
CA TYR A 7 -9.67 -0.27 -12.85
C TYR A 7 -10.28 1.13 -12.73
N ILE A 8 -10.93 1.63 -13.79
CA ILE A 8 -11.69 2.88 -13.75
C ILE A 8 -13.18 2.55 -13.68
N ASP A 9 -13.83 3.00 -12.61
CA ASP A 9 -15.28 2.99 -12.45
C ASP A 9 -15.82 4.39 -12.82
N GLU A 10 -16.92 4.42 -13.57
CA GLU A 10 -17.70 5.64 -13.78
C GLU A 10 -18.81 5.72 -12.73
N LEU A 11 -18.85 6.85 -12.01
CA LEU A 11 -19.86 7.18 -11.01
C LEU A 11 -20.93 8.09 -11.62
N SER A 12 -22.05 8.21 -10.91
CA SER A 12 -23.11 9.15 -11.27
C SER A 12 -22.56 10.58 -11.47
N GLY A 13 -22.95 11.22 -12.57
CA GLY A 13 -22.51 12.57 -12.91
C GLY A 13 -21.17 12.64 -13.64
N GLY A 14 -20.73 11.55 -14.29
CA GLY A 14 -19.54 11.54 -15.15
C GLY A 14 -18.21 11.57 -14.39
N ARG A 15 -18.25 11.42 -13.06
CA ARG A 15 -17.06 11.34 -12.21
C ARG A 15 -16.42 9.97 -12.40
N LYS A 16 -15.10 9.93 -12.51
CA LYS A 16 -14.33 8.69 -12.63
C LYS A 16 -13.60 8.41 -11.32
N ARG A 17 -13.43 7.14 -11.00
CA ARG A 17 -12.70 6.70 -9.81
C ARG A 17 -11.81 5.52 -10.18
N PHE A 18 -10.58 5.54 -9.70
CA PHE A 18 -9.74 4.35 -9.72
C PHE A 18 -10.20 3.40 -8.61
N ARG A 19 -10.43 2.13 -8.93
CA ARG A 19 -10.78 1.11 -7.93
C ARG A 19 -10.12 -0.22 -8.27
N ARG A 20 -9.18 -0.64 -7.42
CA ARG A 20 -8.50 -1.92 -7.51
C ARG A 20 -8.63 -2.67 -6.19
N ARG A 21 -8.85 -3.99 -6.23
CA ARG A 21 -8.91 -4.81 -5.02
C ARG A 21 -7.51 -5.01 -4.47
N TRP A 22 -7.36 -4.93 -3.16
CA TRP A 22 -6.12 -5.33 -2.47
C TRP A 22 -5.89 -6.84 -2.60
N ALA A 23 -4.64 -7.26 -2.49
CA ALA A 23 -4.32 -8.66 -2.26
C ALA A 23 -4.81 -9.08 -0.84
N LYS A 24 -5.11 -10.37 -0.63
CA LYS A 24 -5.80 -10.83 0.59
C LYS A 24 -5.03 -10.50 1.87
N ASP A 25 -3.73 -10.77 1.85
CA ASP A 25 -2.73 -10.41 2.85
C ASP A 25 -2.77 -8.91 3.18
N VAL A 26 -2.72 -8.06 2.15
CA VAL A 26 -2.74 -6.60 2.31
C VAL A 26 -4.08 -6.11 2.86
N ALA A 27 -5.18 -6.73 2.43
CA ALA A 27 -6.54 -6.36 2.86
C ALA A 27 -6.79 -6.69 4.34
N GLU A 28 -6.28 -7.83 4.82
CA GLU A 28 -6.39 -8.25 6.21
C GLU A 28 -5.67 -7.27 7.15
N VAL A 29 -4.50 -6.78 6.75
CA VAL A 29 -3.72 -5.84 7.58
C VAL A 29 -4.19 -4.40 7.47
N ARG A 30 -4.63 -3.94 6.29
CA ARG A 30 -5.15 -2.58 6.12
C ARG A 30 -6.58 -2.40 6.63
N GLY A 31 -7.36 -3.48 6.78
CA GLY A 31 -8.79 -3.40 7.13
C GLY A 31 -9.68 -2.86 6.00
N GLU A 32 -9.12 -2.68 4.80
CA GLU A 32 -9.82 -2.19 3.61
C GLU A 32 -9.73 -3.24 2.50
N THR A 33 -10.81 -3.44 1.74
CA THR A 33 -10.82 -4.44 0.64
C THR A 33 -10.37 -3.86 -0.70
N PHE A 34 -10.47 -2.54 -0.88
CA PHE A 34 -10.19 -1.87 -2.15
C PHE A 34 -9.32 -0.63 -1.94
N PHE A 35 -8.34 -0.44 -2.83
CA PHE A 35 -7.72 0.85 -3.07
C PHE A 35 -8.64 1.63 -4.01
N GLN A 36 -9.17 2.75 -3.52
CA GLN A 36 -10.13 3.56 -4.26
C GLN A 36 -9.80 5.04 -4.17
N GLU A 37 -9.57 5.68 -5.31
CA GLU A 37 -9.19 7.10 -5.38
C GLU A 37 -9.99 7.83 -6.47
N PRO A 38 -10.65 8.96 -6.17
CA PRO A 38 -11.38 9.73 -7.17
C PRO A 38 -10.40 10.35 -8.17
N LEU A 39 -10.69 10.21 -9.46
CA LEU A 39 -9.91 10.85 -10.51
C LEU A 39 -10.34 12.31 -10.64
N LYS A 40 -9.36 13.21 -10.65
CA LYS A 40 -9.57 14.66 -10.80
C LYS A 40 -9.36 15.13 -12.23
N ALA A 41 -8.70 14.33 -13.07
CA ALA A 41 -8.40 14.68 -14.44
C ALA A 41 -9.67 14.83 -15.30
N LEU A 42 -9.76 15.98 -15.97
CA LEU A 42 -10.85 16.31 -16.90
C LEU A 42 -10.50 15.98 -18.37
N THR A 43 -9.20 15.85 -18.68
CA THR A 43 -8.71 15.57 -20.03
C THR A 43 -8.10 14.17 -20.11
N ASP A 44 -8.20 13.53 -21.27
CA ASP A 44 -7.74 12.15 -21.46
C ASP A 44 -6.24 11.97 -21.17
N ALA A 45 -5.39 12.94 -21.55
CA ALA A 45 -3.95 12.88 -21.29
C ALA A 45 -3.63 12.92 -19.78
N ASN A 46 -4.29 13.81 -19.03
CA ASN A 46 -4.11 13.90 -17.59
C ASN A 46 -4.66 12.66 -16.88
N LEU A 47 -5.72 12.05 -17.42
CA LEU A 47 -6.33 10.86 -16.87
C LEU A 47 -5.41 9.64 -17.00
N VAL A 48 -4.67 9.52 -18.11
CA VAL A 48 -3.64 8.48 -18.27
C VAL A 48 -2.48 8.68 -17.29
N ALA A 49 -2.04 9.93 -17.07
CA ALA A 49 -0.99 10.24 -16.11
C ALA A 49 -1.41 9.93 -14.67
N GLU A 50 -2.61 10.36 -14.27
CA GLU A 50 -3.19 10.10 -12.95
C GLU A 50 -3.41 8.59 -12.73
N HIS A 51 -3.91 7.87 -13.74
CA HIS A 51 -4.05 6.42 -13.71
C HIS A 51 -2.71 5.71 -13.48
N THR A 52 -1.65 6.15 -14.17
CA THR A 52 -0.31 5.58 -14.04
C THR A 52 0.27 5.86 -12.65
N ALA A 53 0.03 7.05 -12.09
CA ALA A 53 0.45 7.39 -10.74
C ALA A 53 -0.24 6.51 -9.69
N LEU A 54 -1.56 6.33 -9.80
CA LEU A 54 -2.35 5.49 -8.89
C LEU A 54 -1.96 4.00 -8.97
N LEU A 55 -1.58 3.51 -10.14
CA LEU A 55 -1.01 2.17 -10.28
C LEU A 55 0.32 2.03 -9.53
N LYS A 56 1.23 2.99 -9.69
CA LYS A 56 2.51 2.99 -8.98
C LYS A 56 2.32 3.08 -7.47
N GLU A 57 1.38 3.90 -7.02
CA GLU A 57 1.06 4.03 -5.59
C GLU A 57 0.49 2.72 -5.02
N PHE A 58 -0.42 2.07 -5.75
CA PHE A 58 -0.92 0.75 -5.38
C PHE A 58 0.23 -0.26 -5.26
N ASP A 59 1.09 -0.34 -6.29
CA ASP A 59 2.18 -1.31 -6.31
C ASP A 59 3.21 -1.02 -5.20
N ALA A 60 3.47 0.26 -4.90
CA ALA A 60 4.31 0.68 -3.78
C ALA A 60 3.70 0.32 -2.42
N ALA A 61 2.39 0.50 -2.23
CA ALA A 61 1.69 0.11 -1.01
C ALA A 61 1.75 -1.41 -0.78
N VAL A 62 1.60 -2.21 -1.84
CA VAL A 62 1.76 -3.67 -1.76
C VAL A 62 3.21 -4.06 -1.47
N ALA A 63 4.18 -3.43 -2.13
CA ALA A 63 5.60 -3.71 -1.90
C ALA A 63 6.04 -3.36 -0.48
N ALA A 64 5.64 -2.19 0.04
CA ALA A 64 5.90 -1.79 1.41
C ALA A 64 5.30 -2.78 2.41
N HIS A 65 4.05 -3.21 2.18
CA HIS A 65 3.42 -4.21 3.02
C HIS A 65 4.18 -5.54 3.05
N ARG A 66 4.62 -6.02 1.88
CA ARG A 66 5.38 -7.28 1.78
C ARG A 66 6.77 -7.17 2.38
N HIS A 67 7.44 -6.02 2.22
CA HIS A 67 8.72 -5.77 2.85
C HIS A 67 8.59 -5.80 4.38
N THR A 68 7.61 -5.09 4.94
CA THR A 68 7.34 -5.15 6.38
C THR A 68 6.93 -6.54 6.84
N PHE A 69 6.15 -7.29 6.06
CA PHE A 69 5.79 -8.66 6.40
C PHE A 69 7.02 -9.58 6.40
N GLU A 70 7.90 -9.48 5.40
CA GLU A 70 9.15 -10.22 5.31
C GLU A 70 10.13 -9.80 6.41
N GLU A 71 10.25 -8.52 6.75
CA GLU A 71 11.03 -8.02 7.88
C GLU A 71 10.46 -8.51 9.21
N CYS A 72 9.13 -8.54 9.39
CA CYS A 72 8.48 -9.10 10.58
C CYS A 72 8.62 -10.62 10.66
N GLU A 73 8.59 -11.34 9.53
CA GLU A 73 8.79 -12.80 9.47
C GLU A 73 10.27 -13.15 9.74
N GLN A 74 11.20 -12.36 9.19
CA GLN A 74 12.64 -12.50 9.39
C GLN A 74 13.11 -11.98 10.77
N ALA A 75 12.37 -11.05 11.38
CA ALA A 75 12.49 -10.71 12.80
C ALA A 75 11.96 -11.88 13.66
N SER A 76 12.69 -13.00 13.57
CA SER A 76 12.50 -14.21 14.34
C SER A 76 12.37 -13.85 15.84
N PRO A 77 11.58 -14.59 16.64
CA PRO A 77 11.43 -14.34 18.08
C PRO A 77 12.74 -14.18 18.84
N ARG A 78 13.83 -14.77 18.34
CA ARG A 78 15.19 -14.58 18.84
C ARG A 78 15.73 -13.17 18.64
N VAL A 79 15.47 -12.50 17.51
CA VAL A 79 15.91 -11.12 17.25
C VAL A 79 15.19 -10.17 18.20
N LEU A 80 13.87 -10.32 18.33
CA LEU A 80 13.06 -9.54 19.27
C LEU A 80 13.50 -9.77 20.73
N TRP A 81 13.82 -11.01 21.11
CA TRP A 81 14.38 -11.31 22.42
C TRP A 81 15.77 -10.67 22.63
N HIS A 82 16.63 -10.70 21.61
CA HIS A 82 17.98 -10.18 21.69
C HIS A 82 18.02 -8.64 21.73
N GLU A 83 17.08 -7.98 21.04
CA GLU A 83 16.87 -6.53 21.12
C GLU A 83 16.31 -6.14 22.50
N ALA A 84 15.32 -6.86 23.00
CA ALA A 84 14.79 -6.65 24.35
C ALA A 84 15.86 -6.84 25.45
N GLN A 85 16.76 -7.81 25.29
CA GLN A 85 17.91 -7.99 26.20
C GLN A 85 18.89 -6.83 26.13
N LYS A 86 19.25 -6.37 24.92
CA LYS A 86 20.13 -5.20 24.75
C LYS A 86 19.54 -3.92 25.32
N GLU A 87 18.23 -3.73 25.20
CA GLU A 87 17.54 -2.57 25.74
C GLU A 87 17.48 -2.62 27.27
N ALA A 88 17.26 -3.80 27.86
CA ALA A 88 17.33 -4.00 29.30
C ALA A 88 18.74 -3.77 29.87
N GLU A 89 19.79 -4.24 29.19
CA GLU A 89 21.18 -4.00 29.57
C GLU A 89 21.52 -2.50 29.54
N LYS A 90 21.05 -1.78 28.52
CA LYS A 90 21.27 -0.33 28.39
C LYS A 90 20.58 0.48 29.49
N LEU A 91 19.46 0.00 30.01
CA LEU A 91 18.77 0.60 31.17
C LEU A 91 19.51 0.33 32.49
N LEU A 92 20.24 -0.78 32.60
CA LEU A 92 21.04 -1.14 33.77
C LEU A 92 22.41 -0.45 33.79
N GLU A 93 23.06 -0.23 32.64
CA GLU A 93 24.30 0.54 32.55
C GLU A 93 24.10 2.06 32.73
N GLY A 94 22.87 2.54 32.63
CA GLY A 94 22.50 3.94 32.83
C GLY A 94 22.10 4.32 34.26
N SER A 95 22.24 3.43 35.25
CA SER A 95 21.82 3.65 36.65
C SER A 95 22.95 3.55 37.66
#